data_AF-A0A2Z6QWR5-F1
#
_entry.id   AF-A0A2Z6QWR5-F1
#
_cell.length_a   1.000
_cell.length_b   1.000
_cell.length_c   1.000
_cell.angle_alpha   90.00
_cell.angle_beta   90.00
_cell.angle_gamma   90.00
#
_symmetry.space_group_name_H-M   'P 1'
#
loop_
_entity.id
_entity.type
_entity.pdbx_description
1 polymer ?
#
loop_
_entity_poly.entity_id
_entity_poly.type
_entity_poly.pdbx_seq_one_letter_code
_entity_poly.pdbx_strand_id
1 'polypeptide(L)'
;MERVVGDLQQLRTNGRNQVNRMLDRIARKQTRIGVLVQEKFALQLLYQRNAHHLQRSRGDIGLLEYNRDRLYERYEKWKNKTRAERQNILNLQAQIFALQNNLPHIGIAGYAPKRFSGRADEDIDEFIKDYRLYLTAANITTANAGGKQRALELFRSCLTDEASRWVEKKLIGKKWRLNHVRCGNNLANMVAVVALNNANINGAMINVPDGTLPPALPAGATGATVIPAHNVHADEDWSLAGGCPVDAGTATNAPNGATNNNNQIVLPDINISQVIYWFKRNYPTVVREQQELIFGTLTQGSDSVRNFYRKINKYASWARISDREKRIQFIRGLSPENKLEMKRLGLNRPLDDDLIETLEEIETARNNLLLGEDIYNQPATKTKPKAPSHQNITTEDIDRIVNSRIQALQQSTQINHQHLLLVRKISLGLIYKKP
;
A
#
# COMPACT_ATOMS: atom_id res chain seq x y z
N MET A 1 154.45 51.55 -5.09
CA MET A 1 153.44 52.64 -5.05
C MET A 1 152.31 52.39 -6.05
N GLU A 2 152.58 52.08 -7.33
CA GLU A 2 151.53 51.89 -8.36
C GLU A 2 150.55 50.72 -8.11
N ARG A 3 151.01 49.55 -7.61
CA ARG A 3 150.11 48.42 -7.30
C ARG A 3 149.07 48.73 -6.19
N VAL A 4 149.49 49.45 -5.13
CA VAL A 4 148.62 49.80 -4.00
C VAL A 4 147.54 50.82 -4.41
N VAL A 5 147.87 51.74 -5.32
CA VAL A 5 146.92 52.72 -5.88
C VAL A 5 145.90 52.04 -6.81
N GLY A 6 146.33 51.04 -7.61
CA GLY A 6 145.43 50.23 -8.45
C GLY A 6 144.43 49.40 -7.65
N ASP A 7 144.87 48.72 -6.59
CA ASP A 7 144.01 47.89 -5.73
C ASP A 7 142.97 48.75 -4.98
N LEU A 8 143.35 49.94 -4.51
CA LEU A 8 142.45 50.91 -3.88
C LEU A 8 141.38 51.44 -4.85
N GLN A 9 141.75 51.72 -6.10
CA GLN A 9 140.80 52.12 -7.14
C GLN A 9 139.83 50.99 -7.51
N GLN A 10 140.31 49.75 -7.58
CA GLN A 10 139.49 48.57 -7.86
C GLN A 10 138.50 48.28 -6.72
N LEU A 11 138.94 48.36 -5.45
CA LEU A 11 138.07 48.27 -4.27
C LEU A 11 136.97 49.33 -4.26
N ARG A 12 137.31 50.58 -4.59
CA ARG A 12 136.33 51.68 -4.67
C ARG A 12 135.29 51.46 -5.77
N THR A 13 135.71 50.94 -6.92
CA THR A 13 134.82 50.64 -8.05
C THR A 13 133.91 49.44 -7.75
N ASN A 14 134.45 48.38 -7.14
CA ASN A 14 133.68 47.21 -6.72
C ASN A 14 132.63 47.56 -5.65
N GLY A 15 133.01 48.37 -4.65
CA GLY A 15 132.07 48.88 -3.65
C GLY A 15 130.95 49.72 -4.27
N ARG A 16 131.28 50.62 -5.21
CA ARG A 16 130.28 51.43 -5.93
C ARG A 16 129.33 50.57 -6.76
N ASN A 17 129.85 49.56 -7.46
CA ASN A 17 129.03 48.62 -8.24
C ASN A 17 128.12 47.77 -7.37
N GLN A 18 128.58 47.36 -6.18
CA GLN A 18 127.76 46.63 -5.22
C GLN A 18 126.60 47.49 -4.70
N VAL A 19 126.88 48.74 -4.33
CA VAL A 19 125.86 49.71 -3.90
C VAL A 19 124.84 49.97 -5.01
N ASN A 20 125.27 50.19 -6.25
CA ASN A 20 124.36 50.38 -7.39
C ASN A 20 123.46 49.15 -7.60
N ARG A 21 124.00 47.93 -7.52
CA ARG A 21 123.20 46.69 -7.59
C ARG A 21 122.23 46.52 -6.43
N MET A 22 122.53 47.08 -5.25
CA MET A 22 121.62 47.08 -4.10
C MET A 22 120.48 48.10 -4.32
N LEU A 23 120.81 49.30 -4.80
CA LEU A 23 119.83 50.35 -5.13
C LEU A 23 118.87 49.88 -6.22
N ASP A 24 119.36 49.26 -7.29
CA ASP A 24 118.52 48.69 -8.36
C ASP A 24 117.60 47.56 -7.85
N ARG A 25 118.06 46.79 -6.86
CA ARG A 25 117.22 45.77 -6.21
C ARG A 25 116.17 46.40 -5.31
N ILE A 26 116.51 47.47 -4.59
CA ILE A 26 115.57 48.22 -3.75
C ILE A 26 114.50 48.89 -4.62
N ALA A 27 114.88 49.57 -5.69
CA ALA A 27 113.96 50.20 -6.62
C ALA A 27 112.97 49.20 -7.23
N ARG A 28 113.45 48.05 -7.72
CA ARG A 28 112.55 46.98 -8.22
C ARG A 28 111.60 46.43 -7.16
N LYS A 29 112.08 46.26 -5.92
CA LYS A 29 111.23 45.85 -4.79
C LYS A 29 110.19 46.92 -4.45
N GLN A 30 110.55 48.20 -4.47
CA GLN A 30 109.63 49.31 -4.26
C GLN A 30 108.55 49.35 -5.36
N THR A 31 108.91 49.20 -6.63
CA THR A 31 107.94 49.08 -7.73
C THR A 31 107.01 47.89 -7.52
N ARG A 32 107.56 46.71 -7.15
CA ARG A 32 106.74 45.51 -6.89
C ARG A 32 105.80 45.69 -5.69
N ILE A 33 106.24 46.35 -4.62
CA ILE A 33 105.40 46.69 -3.47
C ILE A 33 104.26 47.61 -3.91
N GLY A 34 104.54 48.64 -4.72
CA GLY A 34 103.51 49.52 -5.28
C GLY A 34 102.44 48.76 -6.07
N VAL A 35 102.86 47.83 -6.94
CA VAL A 35 101.94 46.96 -7.70
C VAL A 35 101.13 46.06 -6.78
N LEU A 36 101.75 45.41 -5.80
CA LEU A 36 101.04 44.53 -4.87
C LEU A 36 100.02 45.28 -4.01
N VAL A 37 100.30 46.53 -3.64
CA VAL A 37 99.34 47.39 -2.92
C VAL A 37 98.14 47.72 -3.81
N GLN A 38 98.38 48.06 -5.09
CA GLN A 38 97.31 48.31 -6.06
C GLN A 38 96.47 47.05 -6.34
N GLU A 39 97.12 45.90 -6.55
CA GLU A 39 96.45 44.60 -6.73
C GLU A 39 95.59 44.24 -5.50
N LYS A 40 96.13 44.43 -4.28
CA LYS A 40 95.39 44.19 -3.04
C LYS A 40 94.15 45.08 -2.94
N PHE A 41 94.27 46.37 -3.29
CA PHE A 41 93.14 47.30 -3.28
C PHE A 41 92.08 46.89 -4.32
N ALA A 42 92.49 46.52 -5.53
CA ALA A 42 91.59 46.06 -6.58
C ALA A 42 90.86 44.76 -6.18
N LEU A 43 91.56 43.80 -5.59
CA LEU A 43 90.96 42.56 -5.08
C LEU A 43 89.93 42.82 -3.97
N GLN A 44 90.20 43.78 -3.08
CA GLN A 44 89.27 44.14 -2.01
C GLN A 44 87.98 44.75 -2.58
N LEU A 45 88.07 45.59 -3.60
CA LEU A 45 86.90 46.13 -4.30
C LEU A 45 86.09 45.04 -5.01
N LEU A 46 86.76 44.10 -5.68
CA LEU A 46 86.09 42.96 -6.32
C LEU A 46 85.36 42.08 -5.30
N TYR A 47 85.99 41.82 -4.15
CA TYR A 47 85.38 41.06 -3.08
C TYR A 47 84.10 41.73 -2.54
N GLN A 48 84.16 43.04 -2.26
CA GLN A 48 83.00 43.81 -1.80
C GLN A 48 81.85 43.79 -2.83
N ARG A 49 82.18 43.99 -4.11
CA ARG A 49 81.19 43.95 -5.20
C ARG A 49 80.54 42.57 -5.30
N ASN A 50 81.33 41.49 -5.23
CA ASN A 50 80.79 40.12 -5.30
C ASN A 50 79.94 39.76 -4.09
N ALA A 51 80.34 40.19 -2.88
CA ALA A 51 79.54 39.99 -1.67
C ALA A 51 78.17 40.68 -1.78
N HIS A 52 78.14 41.92 -2.29
CA HIS A 52 76.89 42.65 -2.52
C HIS A 52 76.00 41.96 -3.57
N HIS A 53 76.56 41.52 -4.71
CA HIS A 53 75.80 40.79 -5.73
C HIS A 53 75.23 39.47 -5.20
N LEU A 54 76.00 38.73 -4.42
CA LEU A 54 75.54 37.49 -3.80
C LEU A 54 74.39 37.74 -2.82
N GLN A 55 74.47 38.80 -2.01
CA GLN A 55 73.39 39.15 -1.08
C GLN A 55 72.11 39.54 -1.83
N ARG A 56 72.23 40.32 -2.91
CA ARG A 56 71.08 40.68 -3.76
C ARG A 56 70.44 39.45 -4.40
N SER A 57 71.26 38.57 -5.00
CA SER A 57 70.80 37.31 -5.60
C SER A 57 70.08 36.42 -4.57
N ARG A 58 70.57 36.33 -3.33
CA ARG A 58 69.88 35.61 -2.25
C ARG A 58 68.53 36.24 -1.89
N GLY A 59 68.43 37.56 -1.86
CA GLY A 59 67.16 38.27 -1.66
C GLY A 59 66.15 38.00 -2.78
N ASP A 60 66.61 38.04 -4.03
CA ASP A 60 65.77 37.75 -5.21
C ASP A 60 65.27 36.30 -5.19
N ILE A 61 66.12 35.33 -4.82
CA ILE A 61 65.71 33.92 -4.65
C ILE A 61 64.63 33.79 -3.58
N GLY A 62 64.82 34.42 -2.41
CA GLY A 62 63.81 34.38 -1.34
C GLY A 62 62.47 35.00 -1.75
N LEU A 63 62.49 36.08 -2.56
CA LEU A 63 61.27 36.68 -3.10
C LEU A 63 60.57 35.77 -4.10
N LEU A 64 61.33 35.06 -4.95
CA LEU A 64 60.79 34.09 -5.90
C LEU A 64 60.15 32.89 -5.18
N GLU A 65 60.80 32.37 -4.15
CA GLU A 65 60.26 31.29 -3.31
C GLU A 65 58.97 31.73 -2.63
N TYR A 66 58.96 32.92 -2.00
CA TYR A 66 57.77 33.49 -1.37
C TYR A 66 56.61 33.63 -2.36
N ASN A 67 56.87 34.17 -3.56
CA ASN A 67 55.84 34.34 -4.59
C ASN A 67 55.33 33.00 -5.12
N ARG A 68 56.23 32.02 -5.31
CA ARG A 68 55.87 30.66 -5.73
C ARG A 68 54.95 30.01 -4.70
N ASP A 69 55.32 30.02 -3.43
CA ASP A 69 54.56 29.35 -2.37
C ASP A 69 53.17 29.98 -2.21
N ARG A 70 53.07 31.32 -2.30
CA ARG A 70 51.79 32.03 -2.29
C ARG A 70 50.90 31.67 -3.48
N LEU A 71 51.47 31.50 -4.67
CA LEU A 71 50.73 31.04 -5.86
C LEU A 71 50.23 29.60 -5.67
N TYR A 72 51.07 28.71 -5.16
CA TYR A 72 50.70 27.33 -4.86
C TYR A 72 49.58 27.24 -3.82
N GLU A 73 49.67 27.98 -2.72
CA GLU A 73 48.60 28.03 -1.72
C GLU A 73 47.27 28.49 -2.32
N ARG A 74 47.30 29.52 -3.17
CA ARG A 74 46.10 30.04 -3.83
C ARG A 74 45.50 29.01 -4.79
N TYR A 75 46.35 28.31 -5.54
CA TYR A 75 45.94 27.25 -6.43
C TYR A 75 45.30 26.08 -5.68
N GLU A 76 45.93 25.59 -4.61
CA GLU A 76 45.37 24.49 -3.80
C GLU A 76 44.06 24.89 -3.12
N LYS A 77 43.93 26.13 -2.62
CA LYS A 77 42.66 26.65 -2.09
C LYS A 77 41.56 26.65 -3.16
N TRP A 78 41.85 27.14 -4.36
CA TRP A 78 40.88 27.17 -5.47
C TRP A 78 40.47 25.76 -5.91
N LYS A 79 41.43 24.84 -6.02
CA LYS A 79 41.21 23.44 -6.38
C LYS A 79 40.34 22.72 -5.36
N ASN A 80 40.59 22.93 -4.06
CA ASN A 80 39.79 22.36 -2.98
C ASN A 80 38.37 22.93 -2.97
N LYS A 81 38.20 24.23 -3.21
CA LYS A 81 36.87 24.84 -3.35
C LYS A 81 36.08 24.22 -4.51
N THR A 82 36.72 24.07 -5.67
CA THR A 82 36.10 23.44 -6.85
C THR A 82 35.68 22.00 -6.57
N ARG A 83 36.53 21.23 -5.86
CA ARG A 83 36.20 19.84 -5.46
C ARG A 83 35.01 19.79 -4.51
N ALA A 84 34.96 20.68 -3.52
CA ALA A 84 33.85 20.79 -2.58
C ALA A 84 32.54 21.19 -3.28
N GLU A 85 32.60 22.15 -4.20
CA GLU A 85 31.45 22.56 -5.02
C GLU A 85 30.92 21.40 -5.87
N ARG A 86 31.81 20.63 -6.54
CA ARG A 86 31.42 19.42 -7.28
C ARG A 86 30.75 18.38 -6.38
N GLN A 87 31.28 18.16 -5.18
CA GLN A 87 30.67 17.24 -4.22
C GLN A 87 29.28 17.72 -3.77
N ASN A 88 29.12 19.03 -3.54
CA ASN A 88 27.81 19.61 -3.22
C ASN A 88 26.83 19.45 -4.38
N ILE A 89 27.26 19.65 -5.63
CA ILE A 89 26.41 19.39 -6.80
C ILE A 89 25.98 17.93 -6.85
N LEU A 90 26.90 16.98 -6.65
CA LEU A 90 26.57 15.55 -6.60
C LEU A 90 25.58 15.22 -5.46
N ASN A 91 25.80 15.79 -4.28
CA ASN A 91 24.91 15.60 -3.13
C ASN A 91 23.51 16.18 -3.40
N LEU A 92 23.42 17.38 -3.98
CA LEU A 92 22.17 18.02 -4.36
C LEU A 92 21.47 17.24 -5.48
N GLN A 93 22.20 16.73 -6.46
CA GLN A 93 21.65 15.87 -7.51
C GLN A 93 21.10 14.56 -6.92
N ALA A 94 21.81 13.93 -5.98
CA ALA A 94 21.33 12.75 -5.28
C ALA A 94 20.07 13.04 -4.45
N GLN A 95 20.01 14.20 -3.78
CA GLN A 95 18.82 14.66 -3.07
C GLN A 95 17.64 14.95 -4.02
N ILE A 96 17.87 15.62 -5.15
CA ILE A 96 16.86 15.87 -6.18
C ILE A 96 16.32 14.54 -6.71
N PHE A 97 17.19 13.57 -7.01
CA PHE A 97 16.78 12.24 -7.45
C PHE A 97 15.94 11.53 -6.38
N ALA A 98 16.35 11.59 -5.11
CA ALA A 98 15.56 11.04 -4.00
C ALA A 98 14.19 11.75 -3.87
N LEU A 99 14.15 13.08 -4.00
CA LEU A 99 12.92 13.86 -3.95
C LEU A 99 12.01 13.58 -5.15
N GLN A 100 12.53 13.43 -6.37
CA GLN A 100 11.74 13.06 -7.55
C GLN A 100 11.12 11.67 -7.41
N ASN A 101 11.82 10.73 -6.78
CA ASN A 101 11.31 9.39 -6.50
C ASN A 101 10.31 9.36 -5.33
N ASN A 102 10.46 10.26 -4.34
CA ASN A 102 9.64 10.34 -3.13
C ASN A 102 8.55 11.42 -3.17
N LEU A 103 8.50 12.27 -4.19
CA LEU A 103 7.39 13.17 -4.42
C LEU A 103 6.17 12.30 -4.73
N PRO A 104 5.03 12.49 -4.04
CA PRO A 104 3.78 12.07 -4.63
C PRO A 104 3.69 12.87 -5.94
N HIS A 105 3.84 12.21 -7.09
CA HIS A 105 3.48 12.80 -8.38
C HIS A 105 1.97 13.11 -8.33
N ILE A 106 1.64 14.22 -7.68
CA ILE A 106 0.33 14.86 -7.75
C ILE A 106 0.43 15.74 -8.98
N GLY A 107 -0.05 15.21 -10.10
CA GLY A 107 -0.18 15.92 -11.36
C GLY A 107 0.88 15.54 -12.39
N ILE A 108 0.48 14.70 -13.34
CA ILE A 108 0.85 14.94 -14.73
C ILE A 108 0.35 16.35 -15.02
N ALA A 109 1.22 17.28 -15.44
CA ALA A 109 0.85 18.67 -15.65
C ALA A 109 -0.45 18.78 -16.49
N GLY A 110 -1.54 19.22 -15.84
CA GLY A 110 -2.84 19.50 -16.47
C GLY A 110 -3.97 18.48 -16.27
N TYR A 111 -3.71 17.25 -15.78
CA TYR A 111 -4.76 16.25 -15.58
C TYR A 111 -4.76 15.74 -14.14
N ALA A 112 -5.76 16.13 -13.35
CA ALA A 112 -6.02 15.51 -12.05
C ALA A 112 -6.67 14.14 -12.26
N PRO A 113 -6.40 13.14 -11.40
CA PRO A 113 -7.09 11.87 -11.48
C PRO A 113 -8.59 12.06 -11.23
N LYS A 114 -9.43 11.31 -11.96
CA LYS A 114 -10.89 11.37 -11.84
C LYS A 114 -11.32 11.14 -10.39
N ARG A 115 -12.18 12.01 -9.88
CA ARG A 115 -12.78 11.85 -8.56
C ARG A 115 -13.94 10.86 -8.64
N PHE A 116 -14.18 10.15 -7.55
CA PHE A 116 -15.30 9.23 -7.40
C PHE A 116 -15.97 9.46 -6.05
N SER A 117 -17.22 9.90 -6.06
CA SER A 117 -18.03 10.06 -4.84
C SER A 117 -18.77 8.77 -4.47
N GLY A 118 -18.94 7.90 -5.46
CA GLY A 118 -19.68 6.65 -5.37
C GLY A 118 -21.19 6.84 -5.43
N ARG A 119 -21.64 7.81 -6.22
CA ARG A 119 -23.05 8.01 -6.54
C ARG A 119 -23.55 6.98 -7.54
N ALA A 120 -24.87 6.88 -7.62
CA ALA A 120 -25.59 5.95 -8.49
C ALA A 120 -25.25 6.08 -9.98
N ASP A 121 -24.96 7.31 -10.41
CA ASP A 121 -24.65 7.68 -11.80
C ASP A 121 -23.17 7.50 -12.14
N GLU A 122 -22.31 7.26 -11.14
CA GLU A 122 -20.88 7.02 -11.35
C GLU A 122 -20.61 5.52 -11.54
N ASP A 123 -19.95 5.17 -12.64
CA ASP A 123 -19.53 3.80 -12.92
C ASP A 123 -18.20 3.47 -12.23
N ILE A 124 -18.23 2.49 -11.32
CA ILE A 124 -17.05 2.00 -10.60
C ILE A 124 -16.02 1.37 -11.54
N ASP A 125 -16.44 0.65 -12.57
CA ASP A 125 -15.54 0.02 -13.53
C ASP A 125 -14.85 1.07 -14.41
N GLU A 126 -15.57 2.11 -14.82
CA GLU A 126 -14.99 3.25 -15.52
C GLU A 126 -13.99 4.01 -14.64
N PHE A 127 -14.35 4.29 -13.38
CA PHE A 127 -13.42 4.89 -12.42
C PHE A 127 -12.14 4.08 -12.23
N ILE A 128 -12.24 2.76 -12.07
CA ILE A 128 -11.06 1.88 -11.93
C ILE A 128 -10.21 1.88 -13.20
N LYS A 129 -10.82 1.91 -14.39
CA LYS A 129 -10.08 2.05 -15.66
C LYS A 129 -9.31 3.36 -15.72
N ASP A 130 -9.95 4.48 -15.40
CA ASP A 130 -9.32 5.81 -15.39
C ASP A 130 -8.19 5.89 -14.36
N TYR A 131 -8.40 5.31 -13.17
CA TYR A 131 -7.38 5.20 -12.13
C TYR A 131 -6.15 4.39 -12.62
N ARG A 132 -6.36 3.24 -13.25
CA ARG A 132 -5.29 2.41 -13.83
C ARG A 132 -4.52 3.15 -14.92
N LEU A 133 -5.24 3.87 -15.79
CA LEU A 133 -4.64 4.68 -16.85
C LEU A 133 -3.75 5.78 -16.25
N TYR A 134 -4.22 6.43 -15.18
CA TYR A 134 -3.47 7.44 -14.48
C TYR A 134 -2.19 6.87 -13.84
N LEU A 135 -2.25 5.69 -13.21
CA LEU A 135 -1.05 5.03 -12.67
C LEU A 135 0.01 4.83 -13.75
N THR A 136 -0.40 4.36 -14.95
CA THR A 136 0.50 4.20 -16.09
C THR A 136 1.09 5.53 -16.54
N ALA A 137 0.24 6.55 -16.72
CA ALA A 137 0.68 7.86 -17.19
C ALA A 137 1.58 8.60 -16.17
N ALA A 138 1.38 8.37 -14.87
CA ALA A 138 2.21 8.91 -13.79
C ALA A 138 3.46 8.04 -13.50
N ASN A 139 3.69 6.97 -14.28
CA ASN A 139 4.78 6.00 -14.11
C ASN A 139 4.86 5.41 -12.69
N ILE A 140 3.71 5.18 -12.06
CA ILE A 140 3.62 4.58 -10.72
C ILE A 140 3.60 3.06 -10.88
N THR A 141 4.76 2.43 -10.69
CA THR A 141 4.89 0.98 -10.74
C THR A 141 4.50 0.35 -9.39
N THR A 142 3.77 -0.76 -9.38
CA THR A 142 3.40 -1.46 -8.12
C THR A 142 4.29 -2.66 -7.80
N ALA A 143 5.47 -2.75 -8.43
CA ALA A 143 6.40 -3.86 -8.25
C ALA A 143 7.22 -3.76 -6.95
N ASN A 144 7.39 -2.56 -6.41
CA ASN A 144 8.12 -2.29 -5.18
C ASN A 144 7.20 -1.71 -4.08
N ALA A 145 7.69 -1.68 -2.84
CA ALA A 145 6.91 -1.22 -1.69
C ALA A 145 6.46 0.24 -1.80
N GLY A 146 7.36 1.15 -2.19
CA GLY A 146 7.05 2.58 -2.31
C GLY A 146 5.97 2.88 -3.36
N GLY A 147 6.03 2.20 -4.50
CA GLY A 147 5.04 2.33 -5.56
C GLY A 147 3.67 1.75 -5.21
N LYS A 148 3.62 0.64 -4.44
CA LYS A 148 2.36 0.11 -3.87
C LYS A 148 1.72 1.13 -2.92
N GLN A 149 2.51 1.76 -2.06
CA GLN A 149 2.02 2.79 -1.15
C GLN A 149 1.51 4.02 -1.91
N ARG A 150 2.27 4.53 -2.88
CA ARG A 150 1.85 5.66 -3.74
C ARG A 150 0.55 5.37 -4.49
N ALA A 151 0.37 4.15 -5.00
CA ALA A 151 -0.88 3.74 -5.65
C ALA A 151 -2.06 3.77 -4.64
N LEU A 152 -1.89 3.19 -3.45
CA LEU A 152 -2.92 3.24 -2.41
C LEU A 152 -3.29 4.68 -1.99
N GLU A 153 -2.30 5.54 -1.79
CA GLU A 153 -2.51 6.94 -1.43
C GLU A 153 -3.22 7.72 -2.54
N LEU A 154 -2.81 7.51 -3.80
CA LEU A 154 -3.49 8.07 -4.95
C LEU A 154 -4.94 7.61 -5.04
N PHE A 155 -5.19 6.29 -4.92
CA PHE A 155 -6.54 5.73 -4.94
C PHE A 155 -7.42 6.40 -3.88
N ARG A 156 -6.93 6.50 -2.64
CA ARG A 156 -7.63 7.20 -1.55
C ARG A 156 -7.91 8.66 -1.89
N SER A 157 -6.94 9.37 -2.47
CA SER A 157 -7.13 10.76 -2.85
C SER A 157 -8.24 10.92 -3.89
N CYS A 158 -8.41 9.97 -4.81
CA CYS A 158 -9.45 10.03 -5.83
C CYS A 158 -10.87 9.86 -5.26
N LEU A 159 -11.01 9.30 -4.06
CA LEU A 159 -12.32 9.08 -3.44
C LEU A 159 -12.80 10.32 -2.71
N THR A 160 -14.10 10.56 -2.77
CA THR A 160 -14.80 11.66 -2.09
C THR A 160 -16.06 11.13 -1.40
N ASP A 161 -16.67 11.96 -0.56
CA ASP A 161 -17.97 11.72 0.08
C ASP A 161 -18.19 10.31 0.68
N GLU A 162 -19.19 9.56 0.19
CA GLU A 162 -19.56 8.24 0.68
C GLU A 162 -18.50 7.17 0.37
N ALA A 163 -17.94 7.17 -0.84
CA ALA A 163 -16.91 6.22 -1.24
C ALA A 163 -15.66 6.35 -0.36
N SER A 164 -15.24 7.59 -0.07
CA SER A 164 -14.11 7.85 0.81
C SER A 164 -14.35 7.31 2.22
N ARG A 165 -15.49 7.68 2.85
CA ARG A 165 -15.88 7.18 4.18
C ARG A 165 -15.96 5.65 4.26
N TRP A 166 -16.45 5.01 3.20
CA TRP A 166 -16.54 3.56 3.14
C TRP A 166 -15.15 2.92 3.11
N VAL A 167 -14.25 3.41 2.25
CA VAL A 167 -12.88 2.88 2.13
C VAL A 167 -12.08 3.11 3.42
N GLU A 168 -12.17 4.30 4.01
CA GLU A 168 -11.59 4.61 5.33
C GLU A 168 -11.99 3.60 6.40
N LYS A 169 -13.30 3.30 6.47
CA LYS A 169 -13.81 2.35 7.47
C LYS A 169 -13.47 0.89 7.18
N LYS A 170 -13.49 0.49 5.90
CA LYS A 170 -13.47 -0.93 5.50
C LYS A 170 -12.14 -1.45 5.03
N LEU A 171 -11.21 -0.59 4.63
CA LEU A 171 -9.95 -1.00 4.00
C LEU A 171 -8.73 -0.31 4.61
N ILE A 172 -8.85 0.91 5.13
CA ILE A 172 -7.70 1.63 5.66
C ILE A 172 -7.27 1.08 7.01
N GLY A 173 -5.97 0.81 7.15
CA GLY A 173 -5.38 0.18 8.34
C GLY A 173 -5.81 -1.27 8.55
N LYS A 174 -6.47 -1.89 7.57
CA LYS A 174 -6.91 -3.28 7.65
C LYS A 174 -5.80 -4.21 7.15
N LYS A 175 -5.87 -5.46 7.60
CA LYS A 175 -5.05 -6.60 7.17
C LYS A 175 -5.80 -7.42 6.12
N TRP A 176 -5.10 -8.27 5.36
CA TRP A 176 -5.74 -9.16 4.38
C TRP A 176 -5.76 -10.60 4.87
N ARG A 177 -6.93 -11.23 4.95
CA ARG A 177 -7.08 -12.63 5.35
C ARG A 177 -7.56 -13.49 4.18
N LEU A 178 -6.99 -14.69 4.06
CA LEU A 178 -7.44 -15.72 3.13
C LEU A 178 -8.35 -16.69 3.88
N ASN A 179 -9.66 -16.62 3.67
CA ASN A 179 -10.61 -17.45 4.42
C ASN A 179 -10.59 -18.93 4.01
N HIS A 180 -10.20 -19.22 2.77
CA HIS A 180 -10.27 -20.58 2.23
C HIS A 180 -8.92 -21.29 2.19
N VAL A 181 -7.84 -20.67 2.67
CA VAL A 181 -6.50 -21.24 2.64
C VAL A 181 -5.95 -21.32 4.05
N ARG A 182 -5.59 -22.54 4.48
CA ARG A 182 -5.03 -22.75 5.80
C ARG A 182 -3.58 -22.34 5.87
N CYS A 183 -3.16 -21.85 7.02
CA CYS A 183 -1.76 -21.80 7.37
C CYS A 183 -1.30 -23.17 7.90
N GLY A 184 -0.01 -23.43 7.75
CA GLY A 184 0.64 -24.64 8.21
C GLY A 184 2.15 -24.45 8.34
N ASN A 185 2.86 -25.49 8.82
CA ASN A 185 4.31 -25.45 9.08
C ASN A 185 5.15 -24.89 7.92
N ASN A 186 4.72 -25.05 6.67
CA ASN A 186 5.40 -24.54 5.47
C ASN A 186 4.54 -23.57 4.65
N LEU A 187 3.42 -23.08 5.18
CA LEU A 187 2.41 -22.31 4.45
C LEU A 187 2.02 -21.04 5.21
N ALA A 188 3.00 -20.16 5.44
CA ALA A 188 2.83 -18.95 6.27
C ALA A 188 2.60 -17.66 5.46
N ASN A 189 2.78 -17.67 4.15
CA ASN A 189 2.67 -16.49 3.28
C ASN A 189 2.21 -16.86 1.86
N MET A 190 1.88 -15.84 1.04
CA MET A 190 1.40 -16.03 -0.33
C MET A 190 2.38 -16.79 -1.23
N VAL A 191 3.69 -16.58 -1.08
CA VAL A 191 4.71 -17.23 -1.92
C VAL A 191 4.68 -18.73 -1.72
N ALA A 192 4.57 -19.18 -0.46
CA ALA A 192 4.43 -20.58 -0.14
C ALA A 192 3.14 -21.19 -0.72
N VAL A 193 2.02 -20.45 -0.71
CA VAL A 193 0.76 -20.90 -1.31
C VAL A 193 0.89 -21.03 -2.82
N VAL A 194 1.47 -20.04 -3.49
CA VAL A 194 1.67 -20.03 -4.95
C VAL A 194 2.49 -21.22 -5.42
N ALA A 195 3.46 -21.69 -4.63
CA ALA A 195 4.33 -22.82 -4.97
C ALA A 195 3.65 -24.20 -4.91
N LEU A 196 2.41 -24.30 -4.40
CA LEU A 196 1.72 -25.58 -4.25
C LEU A 196 1.30 -26.16 -5.61
N ASN A 197 1.56 -27.46 -5.79
CA ASN A 197 1.02 -28.23 -6.90
C ASN A 197 -0.48 -28.56 -6.68
N ASN A 198 -1.10 -29.22 -7.66
CA ASN A 198 -2.54 -29.52 -7.65
C ASN A 198 -3.00 -30.34 -6.44
N ALA A 199 -2.23 -31.37 -6.05
CA ALA A 199 -2.58 -32.20 -4.89
C ALA A 199 -2.46 -31.40 -3.58
N ASN A 200 -1.40 -30.61 -3.45
CA ASN A 200 -1.12 -29.90 -2.20
C ASN A 200 -2.04 -28.68 -1.99
N ILE A 201 -2.43 -27.96 -3.05
CA ILE A 201 -3.39 -26.85 -2.91
C ILE A 201 -4.75 -27.36 -2.48
N ASN A 202 -5.23 -28.48 -3.03
CA ASN A 202 -6.49 -29.08 -2.62
C ASN A 202 -6.47 -29.48 -1.13
N GLY A 203 -5.36 -30.04 -0.68
CA GLY A 203 -5.13 -30.34 0.74
C GLY A 203 -4.92 -29.10 1.62
N ALA A 204 -4.71 -27.91 1.06
CA ALA A 204 -4.54 -26.66 1.81
C ALA A 204 -5.85 -25.86 1.97
N MET A 205 -6.91 -26.23 1.25
CA MET A 205 -8.19 -25.54 1.34
C MET A 205 -8.89 -25.84 2.68
N ILE A 206 -9.51 -24.82 3.29
CA ILE A 206 -10.29 -24.94 4.53
C ILE A 206 -11.60 -24.17 4.46
N ASN A 207 -12.50 -24.49 5.39
CA ASN A 207 -13.76 -23.78 5.57
C ASN A 207 -13.52 -22.41 6.21
N VAL A 208 -14.42 -21.48 5.89
CA VAL A 208 -14.51 -20.15 6.51
C VAL A 208 -14.87 -20.29 8.01
N PRO A 209 -14.56 -19.31 8.89
CA PRO A 209 -14.92 -19.38 10.31
C PRO A 209 -16.40 -19.65 10.64
N ASP A 210 -17.30 -19.30 9.73
CA ASP A 210 -18.76 -19.55 9.84
C ASP A 210 -19.17 -20.95 9.32
N GLY A 211 -18.21 -21.80 8.96
CA GLY A 211 -18.42 -23.15 8.45
C GLY A 211 -18.62 -23.25 6.95
N THR A 212 -18.59 -22.13 6.21
CA THR A 212 -18.80 -22.14 4.75
C THR A 212 -17.69 -22.91 4.03
N LEU A 213 -18.08 -23.80 3.12
CA LEU A 213 -17.13 -24.61 2.33
C LEU A 213 -16.39 -23.75 1.29
N PRO A 214 -15.11 -24.06 1.01
CA PRO A 214 -14.38 -23.40 -0.07
C PRO A 214 -15.00 -23.72 -1.44
N PRO A 215 -14.92 -22.80 -2.42
CA PRO A 215 -15.34 -23.05 -3.79
C PRO A 215 -14.60 -24.24 -4.41
N ALA A 216 -15.27 -24.97 -5.30
CA ALA A 216 -14.62 -26.04 -6.07
C ALA A 216 -13.48 -25.48 -6.93
N LEU A 217 -12.29 -26.06 -6.81
CA LEU A 217 -11.14 -25.66 -7.61
C LEU A 217 -11.27 -26.20 -9.05
N PRO A 218 -10.86 -25.42 -10.07
CA PRO A 218 -10.76 -25.90 -11.44
C PRO A 218 -9.85 -27.13 -11.58
N ALA A 219 -10.09 -27.95 -12.60
CA ALA A 219 -9.21 -29.08 -12.91
C ALA A 219 -7.77 -28.60 -13.17
N GLY A 220 -6.79 -29.22 -12.52
CA GLY A 220 -5.39 -28.83 -12.63
C GLY A 220 -5.00 -27.54 -11.89
N ALA A 221 -5.90 -26.95 -11.09
CA ALA A 221 -5.59 -25.75 -10.30
C ALA A 221 -4.35 -25.95 -9.42
N THR A 222 -3.50 -24.93 -9.35
CA THR A 222 -2.32 -24.88 -8.49
C THR A 222 -2.44 -23.74 -7.50
N GLY A 223 -1.44 -23.57 -6.63
CA GLY A 223 -1.32 -22.40 -5.78
C GLY A 223 -1.47 -21.07 -6.53
N ALA A 224 -0.91 -20.97 -7.73
CA ALA A 224 -0.99 -19.80 -8.60
C ALA A 224 -2.40 -19.57 -9.18
N THR A 225 -3.27 -20.59 -9.17
CA THR A 225 -4.69 -20.43 -9.53
C THR A 225 -5.48 -19.80 -8.39
N VAL A 226 -5.15 -20.14 -7.14
CA VAL A 226 -5.86 -19.66 -5.94
C VAL A 226 -5.39 -18.27 -5.53
N ILE A 227 -4.09 -17.99 -5.66
CA ILE A 227 -3.49 -16.69 -5.37
C ILE A 227 -3.15 -16.00 -6.67
N PRO A 228 -3.87 -14.92 -7.04
CA PRO A 228 -3.61 -14.24 -8.29
C PRO A 228 -2.22 -13.59 -8.28
N ALA A 229 -1.59 -13.59 -9.45
CA ALA A 229 -0.34 -12.85 -9.66
C ALA A 229 -0.62 -11.35 -9.55
N HIS A 230 0.21 -10.64 -8.76
CA HIS A 230 0.02 -9.21 -8.54
C HIS A 230 0.13 -8.42 -9.86
N ASN A 231 -0.97 -7.85 -10.31
CA ASN A 231 -1.05 -6.97 -11.48
C ASN A 231 -2.18 -5.95 -11.28
N VAL A 232 -1.82 -4.72 -10.91
CA VAL A 232 -2.78 -3.63 -10.68
C VAL A 232 -3.61 -3.28 -11.92
N HIS A 233 -3.14 -3.61 -13.12
CA HIS A 233 -3.83 -3.36 -14.39
C HIS A 233 -4.80 -4.48 -14.80
N ALA A 234 -4.82 -5.60 -14.05
CA ALA A 234 -5.75 -6.70 -14.26
C ALA A 234 -6.74 -6.80 -13.09
N ASP A 235 -7.91 -7.38 -13.36
CA ASP A 235 -8.86 -7.73 -12.30
C ASP A 235 -8.40 -9.04 -11.64
N GLU A 236 -7.72 -8.90 -10.51
CA GLU A 236 -7.34 -10.03 -9.68
C GLU A 236 -8.56 -10.62 -8.98
N ASP A 237 -8.82 -11.91 -9.20
CA ASP A 237 -9.86 -12.64 -8.49
C ASP A 237 -9.31 -13.30 -7.22
N TRP A 238 -9.80 -12.86 -6.08
CA TRP A 238 -9.45 -13.39 -4.76
C TRP A 238 -10.53 -14.32 -4.19
N SER A 239 -11.54 -14.67 -4.98
CA SER A 239 -12.70 -15.47 -4.54
C SER A 239 -12.30 -16.88 -4.10
N LEU A 240 -11.40 -17.54 -4.84
CA LEU A 240 -10.91 -18.89 -4.52
C LEU A 240 -10.22 -18.92 -3.16
N ALA A 241 -9.35 -17.95 -2.88
CA ALA A 241 -8.66 -17.84 -1.60
C ALA A 241 -9.56 -17.32 -0.46
N GLY A 242 -10.76 -16.81 -0.78
CA GLY A 242 -11.64 -16.16 0.19
C GLY A 242 -11.03 -14.89 0.76
N GLY A 243 -10.33 -14.12 -0.07
CA GLY A 243 -9.61 -12.91 0.34
C GLY A 243 -10.55 -11.83 0.88
N CYS A 244 -10.31 -11.36 2.11
CA CYS A 244 -11.10 -10.30 2.74
C CYS A 244 -10.27 -9.41 3.69
N PRO A 245 -10.67 -8.13 3.89
CA PRO A 245 -10.07 -7.27 4.88
C PRO A 245 -10.50 -7.66 6.30
N VAL A 246 -9.56 -7.61 7.24
CA VAL A 246 -9.79 -7.84 8.68
C VAL A 246 -9.16 -6.72 9.51
N ASP A 247 -9.57 -6.61 10.77
CA ASP A 247 -9.10 -5.54 11.65
C ASP A 247 -7.60 -5.59 11.92
N ALA A 248 -6.99 -4.42 12.16
CA ALA A 248 -5.55 -4.30 12.42
C ALA A 248 -5.07 -5.17 13.60
N GLY A 249 -5.95 -5.37 14.59
CA GLY A 249 -5.68 -6.20 15.78
C GLY A 249 -5.65 -7.70 15.50
N THR A 250 -6.11 -8.17 14.33
CA THR A 250 -6.04 -9.59 13.98
C THR A 250 -4.58 -10.03 13.87
N ALA A 251 -4.21 -11.09 14.59
CA ALA A 251 -2.85 -11.61 14.59
C ALA A 251 -2.41 -12.02 13.17
N THR A 252 -1.21 -11.61 12.77
CA THR A 252 -0.58 -12.04 11.51
C THR A 252 0.00 -13.42 11.69
N ASN A 253 0.12 -14.19 10.60
CA ASN A 253 0.87 -15.46 10.69
C ASN A 253 2.33 -15.20 11.02
N ALA A 254 2.87 -15.99 11.93
CA ALA A 254 4.31 -16.10 12.09
C ALA A 254 4.88 -17.08 11.05
N PRO A 255 6.06 -16.79 10.45
CA PRO A 255 6.81 -17.80 9.71
C PRO A 255 7.12 -18.98 10.62
N ASN A 256 6.82 -20.21 10.19
CA ASN A 256 7.19 -21.47 10.85
C ASN A 256 6.69 -21.66 12.29
N GLY A 257 5.59 -21.02 12.69
CA GLY A 257 5.00 -21.20 14.02
C GLY A 257 4.19 -22.49 14.12
N ALA A 258 4.57 -23.42 14.99
CA ALA A 258 3.76 -24.61 15.30
C ALA A 258 2.39 -24.27 15.94
N THR A 259 2.18 -23.01 16.35
CA THR A 259 1.06 -22.54 17.19
C THR A 259 -0.16 -22.03 16.42
N ASN A 260 -0.15 -22.02 15.08
CA ASN A 260 -1.28 -21.58 14.26
C ASN A 260 -1.71 -22.60 13.18
N ASN A 261 -1.19 -23.83 13.18
CA ASN A 261 -1.54 -24.85 12.19
C ASN A 261 -3.08 -25.02 12.04
N ASN A 262 -3.56 -25.02 10.78
CA ASN A 262 -4.98 -25.09 10.38
C ASN A 262 -5.81 -23.80 10.56
N ASN A 263 -5.23 -22.67 10.97
CA ASN A 263 -5.93 -21.37 10.98
C ASN A 263 -5.88 -20.68 9.60
N GLN A 264 -6.63 -19.59 9.41
CA GLN A 264 -6.55 -18.80 8.17
C GLN A 264 -5.26 -17.99 8.05
N ILE A 265 -4.78 -17.79 6.82
CA ILE A 265 -3.63 -16.93 6.57
C ILE A 265 -4.04 -15.44 6.65
N VAL A 266 -3.53 -14.70 7.64
CA VAL A 266 -3.61 -13.23 7.73
C VAL A 266 -2.27 -12.58 7.36
N LEU A 267 -2.30 -11.73 6.33
CA LEU A 267 -1.20 -10.91 5.83
C LEU A 267 -1.21 -9.53 6.52
N PRO A 268 -0.04 -8.96 6.84
CA PRO A 268 0.09 -7.71 7.60
C PRO A 268 -0.46 -6.48 6.86
N ASP A 269 -0.41 -6.48 5.53
CA ASP A 269 -0.74 -5.32 4.71
C ASP A 269 -1.73 -5.69 3.61
N ILE A 270 -2.56 -4.72 3.22
CA ILE A 270 -3.42 -4.80 2.04
C ILE A 270 -2.73 -4.06 0.87
N ASN A 271 -2.70 -4.70 -0.29
CA ASN A 271 -2.20 -4.09 -1.53
C ASN A 271 -3.33 -3.44 -2.35
N ILE A 272 -2.96 -2.63 -3.35
CA ILE A 272 -3.94 -1.91 -4.18
C ILE A 272 -4.88 -2.84 -4.96
N SER A 273 -4.40 -4.00 -5.45
CA SER A 273 -5.24 -4.92 -6.21
C SER A 273 -6.32 -5.56 -5.34
N GLN A 274 -6.00 -5.90 -4.09
CA GLN A 274 -6.94 -6.37 -3.07
C GLN A 274 -7.98 -5.29 -2.73
N VAL A 275 -7.55 -4.02 -2.64
CA VAL A 275 -8.45 -2.87 -2.48
C VAL A 275 -9.42 -2.79 -3.67
N ILE A 276 -8.91 -2.84 -4.91
CA ILE A 276 -9.74 -2.76 -6.12
C ILE A 276 -10.74 -3.92 -6.16
N TYR A 277 -10.28 -5.16 -5.96
CA TYR A 277 -11.14 -6.35 -5.91
C TYR A 277 -12.27 -6.18 -4.88
N TRP A 278 -11.91 -5.82 -3.64
CA TRP A 278 -12.90 -5.70 -2.57
C TRP A 278 -13.86 -4.54 -2.80
N PHE A 279 -13.35 -3.40 -3.29
CA PHE A 279 -14.14 -2.20 -3.59
C PHE A 279 -15.15 -2.47 -4.70
N LYS A 280 -14.71 -3.02 -5.85
CA LYS A 280 -15.58 -3.38 -6.98
C LYS A 280 -16.72 -4.32 -6.57
N ARG A 281 -16.45 -5.29 -5.69
CA ARG A 281 -17.43 -6.31 -5.32
C ARG A 281 -18.39 -5.89 -4.22
N ASN A 282 -17.93 -5.07 -3.27
CA ASN A 282 -18.70 -4.78 -2.05
C ASN A 282 -19.29 -3.36 -2.02
N TYR A 283 -18.66 -2.39 -2.71
CA TYR A 283 -19.17 -1.01 -2.71
C TYR A 283 -20.49 -0.88 -3.51
N PRO A 284 -20.67 -1.48 -4.70
CA PRO A 284 -21.94 -1.40 -5.42
C PRO A 284 -23.12 -1.99 -4.65
N THR A 285 -22.90 -3.09 -3.92
CA THR A 285 -23.92 -3.68 -3.03
C THR A 285 -24.37 -2.69 -1.95
N VAL A 286 -23.42 -1.93 -1.39
CA VAL A 286 -23.71 -0.85 -0.43
C VAL A 286 -24.52 0.27 -1.07
N VAL A 287 -24.16 0.70 -2.29
CA VAL A 287 -24.89 1.73 -3.03
C VAL A 287 -26.32 1.26 -3.33
N ARG A 288 -26.50 0.00 -3.74
CA ARG A 288 -27.83 -0.59 -3.97
C ARG A 288 -28.67 -0.58 -2.70
N GLU A 289 -28.14 -1.06 -1.57
CA GLU A 289 -28.90 -1.06 -0.31
C GLU A 289 -29.23 0.36 0.19
N GLN A 290 -28.36 1.35 -0.08
CA GLN A 290 -28.67 2.76 0.18
C GLN A 290 -29.80 3.29 -0.72
N GLN A 291 -29.78 2.97 -2.02
CA GLN A 291 -30.86 3.36 -2.94
C GLN A 291 -32.18 2.70 -2.54
N GLU A 292 -32.15 1.40 -2.23
CA GLU A 292 -33.32 0.68 -1.75
C GLU A 292 -33.90 1.32 -0.48
N LEU A 293 -33.03 1.81 0.42
CA LEU A 293 -33.48 2.58 1.58
C LEU A 293 -34.14 3.91 1.18
N ILE A 294 -33.53 4.68 0.28
CA ILE A 294 -34.04 5.99 -0.17
C ILE A 294 -35.39 5.86 -0.88
N PHE A 295 -35.56 4.85 -1.73
CA PHE A 295 -36.83 4.57 -2.43
C PHE A 295 -37.82 3.75 -1.59
N GLY A 296 -37.37 3.26 -0.43
CA GLY A 296 -38.13 2.44 0.50
C GLY A 296 -38.54 1.07 -0.02
N THR A 297 -37.68 0.49 -0.85
CA THR A 297 -37.77 -0.89 -1.30
C THR A 297 -36.88 -1.82 -0.47
N LEU A 298 -36.09 -1.30 0.46
CA LEU A 298 -35.27 -2.11 1.37
C LEU A 298 -36.18 -2.86 2.36
N THR A 299 -36.14 -4.19 2.31
CA THR A 299 -36.97 -5.07 3.16
C THR A 299 -36.13 -5.86 4.15
N GLN A 300 -36.74 -6.31 5.25
CA GLN A 300 -36.16 -7.21 6.24
C GLN A 300 -35.68 -8.52 5.60
N GLY A 301 -36.46 -9.09 4.67
CA GLY A 301 -36.10 -10.34 4.01
C GLY A 301 -35.87 -11.46 5.02
N SER A 302 -34.68 -12.07 4.97
CA SER A 302 -34.23 -13.11 5.92
C SER A 302 -33.43 -12.57 7.11
N ASP A 303 -33.17 -11.25 7.18
CA ASP A 303 -32.45 -10.66 8.31
C ASP A 303 -33.35 -10.68 9.56
N SER A 304 -32.76 -10.90 10.75
CA SER A 304 -33.48 -10.67 12.01
C SER A 304 -33.85 -9.19 12.16
N VAL A 305 -34.87 -8.88 12.97
CA VAL A 305 -35.31 -7.49 13.22
C VAL A 305 -34.14 -6.61 13.65
N ARG A 306 -33.28 -7.11 14.54
CA ARG A 306 -32.09 -6.37 15.02
C ARG A 306 -31.09 -6.11 13.90
N ASN A 307 -30.83 -7.11 13.04
CA ASN A 307 -29.90 -6.95 11.93
C ASN A 307 -30.45 -5.99 10.87
N PHE A 308 -31.75 -6.08 10.59
CA PHE A 308 -32.44 -5.15 9.71
C PHE A 308 -32.39 -3.72 10.26
N TYR A 309 -32.67 -3.51 11.56
CA TYR A 309 -32.53 -2.22 12.23
C TYR A 309 -31.11 -1.64 12.12
N ARG A 310 -30.09 -2.45 12.40
CA ARG A 310 -28.67 -2.06 12.22
C ARG A 310 -28.38 -1.64 10.77
N LYS A 311 -28.95 -2.36 9.79
CA LYS A 311 -28.81 -2.05 8.36
C LYS A 311 -29.45 -0.70 8.02
N ILE A 312 -30.69 -0.45 8.48
CA ILE A 312 -31.38 0.85 8.34
C ILE A 312 -30.54 1.98 8.94
N ASN A 313 -30.09 1.84 10.20
CA ASN A 313 -29.30 2.87 10.88
C ASN A 313 -28.00 3.20 10.14
N LYS A 314 -27.30 2.16 9.67
CA LYS A 314 -26.06 2.29 8.90
C LYS A 314 -26.30 3.07 7.61
N TYR A 315 -27.29 2.68 6.80
CA TYR A 315 -27.52 3.31 5.49
C TYR A 315 -28.17 4.68 5.60
N ALA A 316 -29.01 4.91 6.61
CA ALA A 316 -29.59 6.21 6.85
C ALA A 316 -28.57 7.24 7.35
N SER A 317 -27.60 6.83 8.16
CA SER A 317 -26.45 7.68 8.52
C SER A 317 -25.66 8.08 7.28
N TRP A 318 -25.50 7.17 6.32
CA TRP A 318 -24.77 7.43 5.09
C TRP A 318 -25.54 8.34 4.13
N ALA A 319 -26.84 8.11 3.97
CA ALA A 319 -27.74 8.89 3.10
C ALA A 319 -28.27 10.19 3.75
N ARG A 320 -27.82 10.54 4.96
CA ARG A 320 -28.27 11.72 5.74
C ARG A 320 -29.79 11.80 5.91
N ILE A 321 -30.43 10.65 6.09
CA ILE A 321 -31.87 10.51 6.26
C ILE A 321 -32.24 10.88 7.72
N SER A 322 -33.30 11.67 7.89
CA SER A 322 -33.80 12.06 9.23
C SER A 322 -34.32 10.86 10.03
N ASP A 323 -34.31 10.93 11.37
CA ASP A 323 -34.80 9.83 12.21
C ASP A 323 -36.28 9.50 11.99
N ARG A 324 -37.08 10.50 11.60
CA ARG A 324 -38.47 10.29 11.17
C ARG A 324 -38.54 9.40 9.92
N GLU A 325 -37.71 9.68 8.93
CA GLU A 325 -37.69 8.93 7.69
C GLU A 325 -37.07 7.53 7.89
N LYS A 326 -36.04 7.41 8.72
CA LYS A 326 -35.51 6.09 9.18
C LYS A 326 -36.62 5.20 9.72
N ARG A 327 -37.46 5.76 10.58
CA ARG A 327 -38.59 5.04 11.19
C ARG A 327 -39.63 4.61 10.16
N ILE A 328 -39.99 5.49 9.22
CA ILE A 328 -40.92 5.18 8.14
C ILE A 328 -40.37 4.00 7.32
N GLN A 329 -39.09 4.06 6.95
CA GLN A 329 -38.44 3.02 6.15
C GLN A 329 -38.32 1.69 6.90
N PHE A 330 -37.97 1.72 8.19
CA PHE A 330 -37.95 0.52 9.04
C PHE A 330 -39.33 -0.15 9.07
N ILE A 331 -40.39 0.58 9.40
CA ILE A 331 -41.76 0.02 9.47
C ILE A 331 -42.20 -0.51 8.10
N ARG A 332 -41.88 0.22 7.01
CA ARG A 332 -42.23 -0.18 5.64
C ARG A 332 -41.51 -1.46 5.22
N GLY A 333 -40.26 -1.65 5.62
CA GLY A 333 -39.42 -2.79 5.22
C GLY A 333 -39.58 -4.04 6.07
N LEU A 334 -40.15 -3.95 7.28
CA LEU A 334 -40.38 -5.12 8.15
C LEU A 334 -41.15 -6.25 7.45
N SER A 335 -40.90 -7.49 7.90
CA SER A 335 -41.68 -8.66 7.47
C SER A 335 -43.18 -8.46 7.80
N PRO A 336 -44.10 -9.11 7.06
CA PRO A 336 -45.53 -9.02 7.34
C PRO A 336 -45.89 -9.35 8.80
N GLU A 337 -45.21 -10.32 9.39
CA GLU A 337 -45.41 -10.78 10.76
C GLU A 337 -44.96 -9.71 11.77
N ASN A 338 -43.74 -9.17 11.61
CA ASN A 338 -43.22 -8.15 12.51
C ASN A 338 -43.93 -6.80 12.34
N LYS A 339 -44.51 -6.52 11.16
CA LYS A 339 -45.41 -5.37 10.95
C LYS A 339 -46.68 -5.45 11.80
N LEU A 340 -47.23 -6.65 12.00
CA LEU A 340 -48.41 -6.84 12.85
C LEU A 340 -48.06 -6.62 14.32
N GLU A 341 -46.92 -7.14 14.77
CA GLU A 341 -46.45 -6.91 16.15
C GLU A 341 -46.15 -5.43 16.39
N MET A 342 -45.53 -4.74 15.43
CA MET A 342 -45.36 -3.29 15.48
C MET A 342 -46.66 -2.50 15.59
N LYS A 343 -47.75 -2.99 14.97
CA LYS A 343 -49.08 -2.38 15.15
C LYS A 343 -49.61 -2.59 16.56
N ARG A 344 -49.36 -3.75 17.16
CA ARG A 344 -49.81 -4.09 18.53
C ARG A 344 -49.02 -3.34 19.60
N LEU A 345 -47.72 -3.17 19.43
CA LEU A 345 -46.84 -2.42 20.33
C LEU A 345 -47.03 -0.89 20.23
N GLY A 346 -47.73 -0.43 19.19
CA GLY A 346 -48.09 0.96 18.97
C GLY A 346 -47.19 1.66 17.95
N LEU A 347 -47.79 2.04 16.81
CA LEU A 347 -47.12 2.74 15.70
C LEU A 347 -46.62 4.16 16.02
N ASN A 348 -46.68 4.62 17.27
CA ASN A 348 -46.16 5.93 17.69
C ASN A 348 -44.93 5.82 18.61
N ARG A 349 -44.53 4.61 19.02
CA ARG A 349 -43.35 4.40 19.88
C ARG A 349 -42.07 4.84 19.15
N PRO A 350 -41.14 5.55 19.80
CA PRO A 350 -39.85 5.91 19.19
C PRO A 350 -39.11 4.65 18.70
N LEU A 351 -38.30 4.81 17.65
CA LEU A 351 -37.45 3.73 17.17
C LEU A 351 -36.16 3.71 18.01
N ASP A 352 -36.22 3.04 19.17
CA ASP A 352 -35.13 2.92 20.14
C ASP A 352 -34.76 1.44 20.39
N ASP A 353 -33.67 1.22 21.14
CA ASP A 353 -33.18 -0.14 21.38
C ASP A 353 -34.16 -1.02 22.18
N ASP A 354 -34.99 -0.42 23.05
CA ASP A 354 -36.05 -1.11 23.83
C ASP A 354 -37.12 -1.70 22.92
N LEU A 355 -37.60 -0.91 21.96
CA LEU A 355 -38.56 -1.39 20.96
C LEU A 355 -37.96 -2.50 20.09
N ILE A 356 -36.70 -2.36 19.68
CA ILE A 356 -36.03 -3.36 18.84
C ILE A 356 -35.79 -4.65 19.60
N GLU A 357 -35.41 -4.57 20.88
CA GLU A 357 -35.27 -5.72 21.76
C GLU A 357 -36.59 -6.46 21.93
N THR A 358 -37.67 -5.73 22.22
CA THR A 358 -39.02 -6.32 22.33
C THR A 358 -39.42 -7.05 21.05
N LEU A 359 -39.18 -6.48 19.86
CA LEU A 359 -39.49 -7.12 18.59
C LEU A 359 -38.60 -8.35 18.29
N GLU A 360 -37.33 -8.29 18.67
CA GLU A 360 -36.38 -9.40 18.52
C GLU A 360 -36.76 -10.59 19.40
N GLU A 361 -37.19 -10.34 20.65
CA GLU A 361 -37.72 -11.37 21.55
C GLU A 361 -38.98 -12.03 20.96
N ILE A 362 -39.92 -11.23 20.44
CA ILE A 362 -41.14 -11.75 19.81
C ILE A 362 -40.81 -12.57 18.56
N GLU A 363 -39.88 -12.10 17.72
CA GLU A 363 -39.41 -12.84 16.55
C GLU A 363 -38.76 -14.17 16.93
N THR A 364 -37.93 -14.17 17.97
CA THR A 364 -37.24 -15.37 18.47
C THR A 364 -38.23 -16.37 19.05
N ALA A 365 -39.13 -15.93 19.93
CA ALA A 365 -40.17 -16.78 20.51
C ALA A 365 -41.07 -17.41 19.43
N ARG A 366 -41.42 -16.64 18.39
CA ARG A 366 -42.19 -17.14 17.25
C ARG A 366 -41.42 -18.20 16.46
N ASN A 367 -40.14 -17.98 16.20
CA ASN A 367 -39.29 -18.94 15.48
C ASN A 367 -39.12 -20.24 16.29
N ASN A 368 -38.96 -20.16 17.61
CA ASN A 368 -38.87 -21.32 18.49
C ASN A 368 -40.17 -22.14 18.52
N LEU A 369 -41.33 -21.46 18.53
CA LEU A 369 -42.65 -22.08 18.40
C LEU A 369 -42.83 -22.77 17.04
N LEU A 370 -42.30 -22.20 15.96
CA LEU A 370 -42.36 -22.77 14.61
C LEU A 370 -41.45 -23.99 14.45
N LEU A 371 -40.32 -24.02 15.17
CA LEU A 371 -39.34 -25.12 15.19
C LEU A 371 -39.67 -26.22 16.21
N GLY A 372 -40.69 -26.03 17.06
CA GLY A 372 -41.22 -27.05 17.97
C GLY A 372 -40.41 -27.27 19.26
N GLU A 373 -39.61 -26.30 19.70
CA GLU A 373 -38.73 -26.46 20.89
C GLU A 373 -39.50 -26.44 22.23
N ASP A 374 -40.72 -25.87 22.26
CA ASP A 374 -41.48 -25.69 23.52
C ASP A 374 -42.32 -26.90 23.96
N ILE A 375 -42.34 -28.00 23.21
CA ILE A 375 -43.13 -29.20 23.60
C ILE A 375 -42.43 -30.02 24.70
N TYR A 376 -41.11 -29.83 24.95
CA TYR A 376 -40.35 -30.68 25.88
C TYR A 376 -39.97 -30.06 27.22
N ASN A 377 -40.28 -28.79 27.48
CA ASN A 377 -39.91 -28.13 28.74
C ASN A 377 -41.13 -27.57 29.49
N GLN A 378 -41.91 -28.45 30.11
CA GLN A 378 -42.73 -28.08 31.28
C GLN A 378 -42.25 -28.82 32.53
N PRO A 379 -42.09 -28.13 33.68
CA PRO A 379 -41.72 -28.77 34.94
C PRO A 379 -42.88 -29.63 35.47
N ALA A 380 -42.57 -30.88 35.79
CA ALA A 380 -43.53 -31.87 36.26
C ALA A 380 -44.16 -31.49 37.62
N THR A 381 -45.38 -30.95 37.61
CA THR A 381 -46.25 -30.96 38.80
C THR A 381 -47.12 -32.22 38.80
N LYS A 382 -46.85 -33.09 39.78
CA LYS A 382 -47.61 -34.32 40.07
C LYS A 382 -49.06 -33.98 40.46
N THR A 383 -50.00 -34.22 39.56
CA THR A 383 -51.40 -34.50 39.90
C THR A 383 -51.95 -35.51 38.91
N LYS A 384 -52.44 -36.65 39.42
CA LYS A 384 -53.07 -37.75 38.66
C LYS A 384 -54.16 -37.20 37.72
N PRO A 385 -54.13 -37.49 36.41
CA PRO A 385 -55.28 -37.22 35.56
C PRO A 385 -56.24 -38.42 35.55
N LYS A 386 -57.50 -38.10 35.84
CA LYS A 386 -58.68 -38.88 35.52
C LYS A 386 -58.85 -38.83 33.99
N ALA A 387 -58.97 -39.98 33.34
CA ALA A 387 -59.02 -40.08 31.88
C ALA A 387 -60.22 -39.33 31.26
N PRO A 388 -60.02 -38.60 30.15
CA PRO A 388 -61.04 -38.39 29.15
C PRO A 388 -60.68 -39.14 27.86
N SER A 389 -61.66 -39.86 27.34
CA SER A 389 -61.64 -40.60 26.08
C SER A 389 -61.40 -39.69 24.88
N HIS A 390 -60.30 -39.90 24.16
CA HIS A 390 -60.16 -39.46 22.78
C HIS A 390 -60.17 -40.69 21.88
N GLN A 391 -61.11 -40.72 20.94
CA GLN A 391 -61.16 -41.69 19.85
C GLN A 391 -59.92 -41.49 18.98
N ASN A 392 -59.02 -42.48 19.00
CA ASN A 392 -57.83 -42.48 18.15
C ASN A 392 -58.28 -42.70 16.70
N ILE A 393 -58.09 -41.69 15.85
CA ILE A 393 -58.14 -41.83 14.40
C ILE A 393 -57.06 -42.83 14.01
N THR A 394 -57.44 -43.96 13.40
CA THR A 394 -56.48 -44.99 13.00
C THR A 394 -55.84 -44.65 11.66
N THR A 395 -54.69 -45.24 11.36
CA THR A 395 -54.00 -45.09 10.07
C THR A 395 -54.91 -45.45 8.88
N GLU A 396 -55.86 -46.37 9.08
CA GLU A 396 -56.86 -46.76 8.08
C GLU A 396 -57.87 -45.64 7.78
N ASP A 397 -58.22 -44.81 8.78
CA ASP A 397 -59.09 -43.66 8.58
C ASP A 397 -58.38 -42.58 7.74
N ILE A 398 -57.08 -42.40 7.94
CA ILE A 398 -56.25 -41.47 7.16
C ILE A 398 -56.16 -41.95 5.70
N ASP A 399 -55.89 -43.23 5.49
CA ASP A 399 -55.82 -43.82 4.14
C ASP A 399 -57.16 -43.73 3.41
N ARG A 400 -58.27 -43.93 4.12
CA ARG A 400 -59.61 -43.77 3.55
C ARG A 400 -59.89 -42.32 3.14
N ILE A 401 -59.49 -41.33 3.94
CA ILE A 401 -59.67 -39.91 3.62
C ILE A 401 -58.82 -39.51 2.41
N VAL A 402 -57.56 -39.95 2.36
CA VAL A 402 -56.65 -39.66 1.24
C VAL A 402 -57.18 -40.27 -0.05
N ASN A 403 -57.59 -41.54 -0.03
CA ASN A 403 -58.13 -42.21 -1.22
C ASN A 403 -59.45 -41.59 -1.71
N SER A 404 -60.31 -41.16 -0.78
CA SER A 404 -61.57 -40.46 -1.13
C SER A 404 -61.29 -39.11 -1.81
N ARG A 405 -60.24 -38.38 -1.37
CA ARG A 405 -59.83 -37.11 -1.99
C ARG A 405 -59.21 -37.31 -3.37
N ILE A 406 -58.43 -38.37 -3.57
CA ILE A 406 -57.85 -38.71 -4.88
C ILE A 406 -58.95 -39.05 -5.89
N GLN A 407 -59.97 -39.81 -5.49
CA GLN A 407 -61.13 -40.11 -6.36
C GLN A 407 -61.94 -38.85 -6.69
N ALA A 408 -62.17 -37.96 -5.73
CA ALA A 408 -62.88 -36.71 -5.97
C ALA A 408 -62.12 -35.79 -6.96
N LEU A 409 -60.79 -35.75 -6.86
CA LEU A 409 -59.95 -35.00 -7.80
C LEU A 409 -60.03 -35.60 -9.21
N GLN A 410 -59.98 -36.92 -9.37
CA GLN A 410 -60.10 -37.59 -10.68
C GLN A 410 -61.47 -37.37 -11.34
N GLN A 411 -62.56 -37.36 -10.56
CA GLN A 411 -63.89 -37.02 -11.09
C GLN A 411 -63.97 -35.57 -11.55
N SER A 412 -63.35 -34.62 -10.84
CA SER A 412 -63.31 -33.22 -11.25
C SER A 412 -62.56 -33.01 -12.57
N THR A 413 -61.48 -33.76 -12.82
CA THR A 413 -60.72 -33.70 -14.08
C THR A 413 -61.51 -34.30 -15.25
N GLN A 414 -62.27 -35.37 -15.02
CA GLN A 414 -63.16 -35.95 -16.05
C GLN A 414 -64.31 -34.99 -16.41
N ILE A 415 -64.93 -34.35 -15.43
CA ILE A 415 -66.03 -33.38 -15.66
C ILE A 415 -65.49 -32.17 -16.44
N ASN A 416 -64.31 -31.66 -16.08
CA ASN A 416 -63.68 -30.56 -16.82
C ASN A 416 -63.32 -30.94 -18.26
N HIS A 417 -62.89 -32.18 -18.51
CA HIS A 417 -62.59 -32.65 -19.87
C HIS A 417 -63.86 -32.80 -20.73
N GLN A 418 -64.95 -33.30 -20.16
CA GLN A 418 -66.25 -33.38 -20.84
C GLN A 418 -66.85 -32.00 -21.14
N HIS A 419 -66.71 -31.05 -20.21
CA HIS A 419 -67.16 -29.68 -20.41
C HIS A 419 -66.36 -28.97 -21.52
N LEU A 420 -65.04 -29.21 -21.59
CA LEU A 420 -64.18 -28.67 -22.66
C LEU A 420 -64.56 -29.23 -24.04
N LEU A 421 -64.91 -30.53 -24.13
CA LEU A 421 -65.39 -31.18 -25.35
C LEU A 421 -66.76 -30.66 -25.79
N LEU A 422 -67.67 -30.36 -24.85
CA LEU A 422 -68.98 -29.78 -25.14
C LEU A 422 -68.85 -28.35 -25.68
N VAL A 423 -68.01 -27.52 -25.05
CA VAL A 423 -67.71 -26.16 -25.53
C VAL A 423 -67.10 -26.20 -26.94
N ARG A 424 -66.18 -27.14 -27.21
CA ARG A 424 -65.60 -27.31 -28.56
C ARG A 424 -66.64 -27.69 -29.62
N LYS A 425 -67.62 -28.54 -29.28
CA LYS A 425 -68.72 -28.91 -30.19
C LYS A 425 -69.67 -27.75 -30.47
N ILE A 426 -69.98 -26.93 -29.46
CA ILE A 426 -70.82 -25.73 -29.63
C ILE A 426 -70.12 -24.70 -30.52
N SER A 427 -68.82 -24.48 -30.31
CA SER A 427 -68.03 -23.55 -31.15
C SER A 427 -67.91 -24.00 -32.61
N LEU A 428 -67.88 -25.31 -32.88
CA LEU A 428 -67.86 -25.85 -34.25
C LEU A 428 -69.24 -25.83 -34.93
N GLY A 429 -70.33 -25.96 -34.16
CA GLY A 429 -71.70 -25.87 -34.67
C GLY A 429 -72.16 -24.46 -35.06
N LEU A 430 -71.55 -23.42 -34.47
CA LEU A 430 -71.84 -22.02 -34.79
C LEU A 430 -71.13 -21.49 -36.04
N ILE A 431 -70.12 -22.20 -36.56
CA ILE A 431 -69.36 -21.80 -37.76
C ILE A 431 -70.05 -22.26 -39.07
N TYR A 432 -71.06 -23.14 -39.00
CA TYR A 432 -71.79 -23.69 -40.16
C TYR A 432 -73.27 -23.28 -40.25
N LYS A 433 -73.63 -22.07 -39.80
CA LYS A 433 -74.90 -21.42 -40.21
C LYS A 433 -74.61 -20.14 -40.97
N LYS A 434 -74.42 -20.26 -42.28
CA LYS A 434 -74.69 -19.18 -43.24
C LYS A 434 -76.19 -19.21 -43.58
N PRO A 435 -76.86 -18.06 -43.77
CA PRO A 435 -77.92 -17.97 -44.77
C PRO A 435 -77.35 -18.16 -46.18
#